data_AF-A0A9E5ETY9-F1
#
_entry.id   AF-A0A9E5ETY9-F1
#
_cell.length_a   1.000
_cell.length_b   1.000
_cell.length_c   1.000
_cell.angle_alpha   90.00
_cell.angle_beta   90.00
_cell.angle_gamma   90.00
#
_symmetry.space_group_name_H-M   'P 1'
#
loop_
_entity.id
_entity.type
_entity.pdbx_description
1 polymer ?
#
loop_
_entity_poly.entity_id
_entity_poly.type
_entity_poly.pdbx_seq_one_letter_code
_entity_poly.pdbx_strand_id
1 'polypeptide(L)'
;AERENRDLDRAKDCQINDGEIVTACQAACPAEAIIFGDLVDPNSRIAKLQKKVAKMNYSILEELNTRPRTTYLAEVRNPNPKLETTGKGHG
;
A
#
# COMPACT_ATOMS: atom_id res chain seq x y z
N ALA A 1 -30.87 -5.78 7.90
CA ALA A 1 -30.85 -5.87 9.38
C ALA A 1 -30.36 -7.24 9.87
N GLU A 2 -31.15 -8.32 9.87
CA GLU A 2 -30.73 -9.60 10.50
C GLU A 2 -29.69 -10.44 9.73
N ARG A 3 -29.52 -10.24 8.42
CA ARG A 3 -28.42 -10.86 7.65
C ARG A 3 -27.09 -10.15 7.88
N GLU A 4 -27.13 -8.82 7.87
CA GLU A 4 -25.99 -7.94 8.13
C GLU A 4 -25.41 -8.13 9.54
N ASN A 5 -26.27 -8.31 10.56
CA ASN A 5 -25.82 -8.62 11.92
C ASN A 5 -25.13 -9.99 12.04
N ARG A 6 -25.51 -10.97 11.22
CA ARG A 6 -24.92 -12.32 11.21
C ARG A 6 -23.53 -12.33 10.57
N ASP A 7 -23.35 -11.53 9.52
CA ASP A 7 -22.04 -11.34 8.87
C ASP A 7 -21.08 -10.58 9.79
N LEU A 8 -21.59 -9.60 10.55
CA LEU A 8 -20.85 -8.88 11.59
C LEU A 8 -20.45 -9.78 12.77
N ASP A 9 -21.34 -10.68 13.22
CA ASP A 9 -21.02 -11.60 14.31
C ASP A 9 -20.03 -12.69 13.88
N ARG A 10 -20.08 -13.16 12.62
CA ARG A 10 -19.04 -14.05 12.07
C ARG A 10 -17.70 -13.33 11.87
N ALA A 11 -17.73 -12.02 11.59
CA ALA A 11 -16.53 -11.19 11.49
C ALA A 11 -15.89 -10.87 12.85
N LYS A 12 -16.67 -10.83 13.93
CA LYS A 12 -16.14 -10.61 15.30
C LYS A 12 -15.32 -11.79 15.83
N ASP A 13 -15.68 -13.02 15.46
CA ASP A 13 -14.94 -14.23 15.86
C ASP A 13 -13.77 -14.59 14.91
N CYS A 14 -13.71 -13.96 13.73
CA CYS A 14 -12.62 -14.15 12.76
C CYS A 14 -11.83 -12.85 12.56
N GLN A 15 -11.10 -12.41 13.58
CA GLN A 15 -10.05 -11.41 13.36
C GLN A 15 -8.94 -12.03 12.50
N ILE A 16 -8.78 -11.48 11.30
CA ILE A 16 -7.76 -11.90 10.35
C ILE A 16 -6.43 -11.32 10.81
N ASN A 17 -5.43 -12.19 10.96
CA ASN A 17 -4.10 -11.75 11.35
C ASN A 17 -3.37 -11.13 10.16
N ASP A 18 -2.49 -10.16 10.43
CA ASP A 18 -1.64 -9.58 9.38
C ASP A 18 -0.77 -10.67 8.74
N GLY A 19 -0.80 -10.75 7.41
CA GLY A 19 -0.09 -11.79 6.65
C GLY A 19 -0.83 -13.12 6.48
N GLU A 20 -2.00 -13.31 7.09
CA GLU A 20 -2.86 -14.49 6.85
C GLU A 20 -3.43 -14.48 5.42
N ILE A 21 -3.73 -13.29 4.90
CA ILE A 21 -4.12 -13.08 3.50
C ILE A 21 -2.91 -12.57 2.73
N VAL A 22 -2.47 -13.36 1.74
CA VAL A 22 -1.46 -12.97 0.76
C VAL A 22 -2.08 -12.98 -0.62
N THR A 23 -2.07 -11.82 -1.29
CA THR A 23 -2.61 -11.70 -2.65
C THR A 23 -1.66 -12.32 -3.67
N ALA A 24 -2.18 -12.78 -4.80
CA ALA A 24 -1.34 -13.39 -5.85
C ALA A 24 -0.22 -12.46 -6.33
N CYS A 25 -0.52 -11.16 -6.52
CA CYS A 25 0.47 -10.18 -6.96
C CYS A 25 1.55 -9.92 -5.89
N GLN A 26 1.18 -9.94 -4.61
CA GLN A 26 2.14 -9.85 -3.51
C GLN A 26 3.03 -11.09 -3.43
N ALA A 27 2.45 -12.30 -3.53
CA ALA A 27 3.20 -13.56 -3.51
C ALA A 27 4.13 -13.72 -4.72
N ALA A 28 3.73 -13.20 -5.88
CA ALA A 28 4.50 -13.29 -7.12
C ALA A 28 5.67 -12.31 -7.18
N CYS A 29 5.67 -11.23 -6.39
CA CYS A 29 6.67 -10.18 -6.47
C CYS A 29 7.90 -10.50 -5.60
N PRO A 30 9.07 -10.85 -6.17
CA PRO A 30 10.26 -11.16 -5.39
C PRO A 30 10.85 -9.94 -4.69
N ALA A 31 10.55 -8.73 -5.17
CA ALA A 31 11.04 -7.48 -4.61
C ALA A 31 10.17 -6.93 -3.47
N GLU A 32 9.08 -7.63 -3.12
CA GLU A 32 8.12 -7.20 -2.09
C GLU A 32 7.53 -5.79 -2.33
N ALA A 33 7.38 -5.40 -3.59
CA ALA A 33 6.92 -4.06 -3.96
C ALA A 33 5.43 -3.81 -3.62
N ILE A 34 4.64 -4.89 -3.50
CA ILE A 34 3.20 -4.83 -3.20
C ILE A 34 2.99 -5.39 -1.79
N ILE A 35 2.38 -4.58 -0.92
CA ILE A 35 2.08 -4.96 0.46
C ILE A 35 0.58 -4.80 0.68
N PHE A 36 -0.10 -5.90 0.99
CA PHE A 36 -1.51 -5.92 1.38
C PHE A 36 -1.64 -6.13 2.89
N GLY A 37 -2.67 -5.56 3.50
CA GLY A 37 -2.98 -5.73 4.91
C GLY A 37 -4.14 -4.85 5.36
N ASP A 38 -4.49 -4.94 6.64
CA ASP A 38 -5.55 -4.12 7.23
C ASP A 38 -5.05 -2.72 7.61
N LEU A 39 -5.72 -1.68 7.14
CA LEU A 39 -5.42 -0.28 7.48
C LEU A 39 -6.05 0.14 8.82
N VAL A 40 -7.06 -0.58 9.31
CA VAL A 40 -7.74 -0.29 10.57
C VAL A 40 -6.88 -0.74 11.75
N ASP A 41 -6.23 -1.90 11.66
CA ASP A 41 -5.26 -2.35 12.66
C ASP A 41 -3.96 -1.50 12.63
N PRO A 42 -3.66 -0.72 13.69
CA PRO A 42 -2.43 0.06 13.75
C PRO A 42 -1.15 -0.80 13.84
N ASN A 43 -1.27 -2.08 14.19
CA ASN A 43 -0.15 -2.99 14.30
C ASN A 43 0.23 -3.67 12.98
N SER A 44 -0.61 -3.57 11.95
CA SER A 44 -0.35 -4.18 10.65
C SER A 44 0.90 -3.62 9.98
N ARG A 45 1.52 -4.42 9.11
CA ARG A 45 2.68 -4.02 8.30
C ARG A 45 2.35 -2.79 7.46
N ILE A 46 1.15 -2.72 6.86
CA ILE A 46 0.77 -1.60 5.99
C ILE A 46 0.53 -0.30 6.76
N ALA A 47 -0.13 -0.34 7.93
CA ALA A 47 -0.39 0.85 8.73
C ALA A 47 0.92 1.48 9.26
N LYS A 48 1.87 0.62 9.67
CA LYS A 48 3.22 1.07 10.05
C LYS A 48 4.00 1.61 8.86
N LEU A 49 3.91 0.97 7.69
CA LEU A 49 4.62 1.40 6.49
C LEU A 49 4.11 2.74 5.98
N GLN A 50 2.79 2.95 5.87
CA GLN A 50 2.20 4.21 5.43
C GLN A 50 2.68 5.41 6.27
N LYS A 51 2.81 5.23 7.60
CA LYS A 51 3.36 6.27 8.48
C LYS A 51 4.82 6.59 8.18
N LYS A 52 5.64 5.57 7.90
CA LYS A 52 7.08 5.73 7.60
C LYS A 52 7.33 6.38 6.25
N VAL A 53 6.53 6.05 5.24
CA VAL A 53 6.72 6.48 3.85
C VAL A 53 5.79 7.62 3.44
N ALA A 54 5.15 8.29 4.40
CA ALA A 54 4.13 9.31 4.15
C ALA A 54 4.56 10.41 3.16
N LYS A 55 5.85 10.78 3.15
CA LYS A 55 6.40 11.79 2.24
C LYS A 55 6.47 11.35 0.77
N MET A 56 6.51 10.05 0.51
CA MET A 56 6.60 9.47 -0.83
C MET A 56 5.28 8.85 -1.28
N ASN A 57 4.29 8.75 -0.38
CA ASN A 57 3.03 8.10 -0.66
C ASN A 57 2.10 9.03 -1.44
N TYR A 58 1.50 8.55 -2.53
CA TYR A 58 0.54 9.30 -3.33
C TYR A 58 -0.60 8.41 -3.85
N SER A 59 -1.76 9.02 -4.09
CA SER A 59 -2.90 8.37 -4.73
C SER A 59 -2.91 8.71 -6.22
N ILE A 60 -3.29 7.75 -7.06
CA ILE A 60 -3.46 8.03 -8.50
C ILE A 60 -4.69 8.91 -8.71
N LEU A 61 -4.52 10.00 -9.47
CA LEU A 61 -5.58 10.94 -9.84
C LEU A 61 -6.35 11.50 -8.62
N GLU A 62 -5.61 11.97 -7.62
CA GLU A 62 -6.18 12.47 -6.35
C GLU A 62 -7.19 13.60 -6.55
N GLU A 63 -7.01 14.43 -7.58
CA GLU A 63 -7.91 15.53 -7.98
C GLU A 63 -9.35 15.06 -8.24
N LEU A 64 -9.53 13.81 -8.67
CA LEU A 64 -10.85 13.23 -8.92
C LEU A 64 -11.55 12.72 -7.67
N ASN A 65 -10.89 12.76 -6.49
CA ASN A 65 -11.42 12.34 -5.19
C ASN A 65 -12.08 10.94 -5.21
N THR A 66 -11.50 10.00 -5.96
CA THR A 66 -11.98 8.62 -6.09
C THR A 66 -11.68 7.76 -4.86
N ARG A 67 -10.82 8.26 -3.96
CA ARG A 67 -10.41 7.61 -2.69
C ARG A 67 -10.02 6.14 -2.90
N PRO A 68 -9.02 5.88 -3.76
CA PRO A 68 -8.58 4.52 -4.02
C PRO A 68 -8.05 3.88 -2.74
N ARG A 69 -8.25 2.56 -2.63
CA ARG A 69 -7.68 1.77 -1.52
C ARG A 69 -6.20 1.46 -1.71
N THR A 70 -5.67 1.68 -2.92
CA THR A 70 -4.28 1.48 -3.28
C THR A 70 -3.56 2.81 -3.38
N THR A 71 -2.39 2.89 -2.74
CA THR A 71 -1.50 4.05 -2.81
C THR A 71 -0.11 3.60 -3.23
N TYR A 72 0.66 4.50 -3.83
CA TYR A 72 1.94 4.19 -4.46
C TYR A 72 3.06 4.99 -3.80
N LEU A 73 4.28 4.45 -3.87
CA LEU A 73 5.47 5.14 -3.42
C LEU A 73 6.18 5.78 -4.61
N ALA A 74 6.58 7.04 -4.45
CA ALA A 74 7.37 7.75 -5.44
C ALA A 74 8.70 7.03 -5.69
N GLU A 75 9.11 6.99 -6.95
CA GLU A 75 10.41 6.46 -7.36
C GLU A 75 11.53 7.43 -6.96
N VAL A 76 12.53 6.95 -6.22
CA VAL A 76 13.72 7.73 -5.84
C VAL A 76 14.92 7.19 -6.62
N ARG A 77 15.38 7.94 -7.62
CA ARG A 77 16.47 7.53 -8.53
C ARG A 77 17.89 7.76 -8.01
N ASN A 78 18.06 8.58 -6.96
CA ASN A 78 19.33 8.91 -6.30
C ASN A 78 20.53 9.04 -7.27
N PRO A 79 20.52 10.04 -8.16
CA PRO A 79 21.52 10.12 -9.21
C PRO A 79 22.86 10.67 -8.65
N ASN A 80 23.98 10.29 -9.27
CA ASN A 80 25.32 10.60 -8.77
C ASN A 80 25.77 12.00 -9.22
N PRO A 81 26.07 12.95 -8.29
CA PRO A 81 26.44 14.32 -8.64
C PRO A 81 27.64 14.45 -9.58
N LYS A 82 28.55 13.47 -9.58
CA LYS A 82 29.76 13.48 -10.44
C LYS A 82 29.50 12.98 -11.86
N LEU A 83 28.35 12.37 -12.12
CA LEU A 83 27.97 11.75 -13.38
C LEU A 83 26.76 12.43 -14.04
N GLU A 84 26.26 13.54 -13.46
CA GLU A 84 25.22 14.38 -14.04
C GLU A 84 25.74 15.07 -15.31
N THR A 85 25.79 14.34 -16.42
CA THR A 85 26.05 14.95 -17.72
C THR A 85 24.78 15.65 -18.18
N THR A 86 24.87 16.96 -18.40
CA THR A 86 23.84 17.82 -19.01
C THR A 86 23.14 17.10 -20.17
N GLY A 87 21.95 16.53 -19.94
CA GLY A 87 21.34 15.65 -20.93
C GLY A 87 20.02 15.02 -20.50
N LYS A 88 18.95 15.82 -20.49
CA LYS A 88 17.58 15.48 -20.91
C LYS A 88 17.27 13.97 -20.98
N GLY A 89 16.94 13.37 -19.83
CA GLY A 89 16.35 12.04 -19.76
C GLY A 89 14.96 12.07 -20.39
N HIS A 90 14.77 11.31 -21.47
CA HIS A 90 13.45 11.02 -22.02
C HIS A 90 12.87 9.88 -21.19
N GLY A 91 11.74 10.16 -20.53
CA GLY A 91 10.97 9.25 -19.70
C GLY A 91 9.82 10.01 -19.10
#